data_AF-A0A504YV32-F1
#
_entry.id   AF-A0A504YV32-F1
#
_cell.length_a   1.000
_cell.length_b   1.000
_cell.length_c   1.000
_cell.angle_alpha   90.00
_cell.angle_beta   90.00
_cell.angle_gamma   90.00
#
_symmetry.space_group_name_H-M   'P 1'
#
loop_
_entity.id
_entity.type
_entity.pdbx_description
1 polymer ?
#
loop_
_entity_poly.entity_id
_entity_poly.type
_entity_poly.pdbx_seq_one_letter_code
_entity_poly.pdbx_strand_id
1 'polypeptide(L)'
;ELTSGLSQEKIRERFEELDNLFTPNEHANNPIPDDGISHQLSPDQLEKRRVKLMELFAANRVDLTQQDDGVLSVNSVVFISPPYTVNHCTGSNVVVLNRVKNLVRGIDF
;
A
#
# COMPACT_ATOMS: atom_id res chain seq x y z
N GLU A 1 28.91 -31.80 16.58
CA GLU A 1 29.74 -31.27 15.49
C GLU A 1 29.16 -29.94 15.03
N LEU A 2 30.04 -28.99 14.73
CA LEU A 2 29.83 -27.55 14.89
C LEU A 2 28.76 -26.98 13.93
N THR A 3 27.86 -26.17 14.48
CA THR A 3 26.97 -25.28 13.73
C THR A 3 27.83 -24.38 12.84
N SER A 4 27.71 -24.54 11.52
CA SER A 4 28.39 -23.69 10.55
C SER A 4 27.92 -22.25 10.73
N GLY A 5 28.67 -21.48 11.52
CA GLY A 5 28.41 -20.07 11.79
C GLY A 5 28.42 -19.30 10.48
N LEU A 6 27.32 -18.60 10.20
CA LEU A 6 27.27 -17.63 9.11
C LEU A 6 28.22 -16.49 9.49
N SER A 7 29.42 -16.46 8.91
CA SER A 7 30.43 -15.44 9.20
C SER A 7 29.86 -14.04 8.99
N GLN A 8 30.21 -13.11 9.90
CA GLN A 8 29.70 -11.74 9.87
C GLN A 8 29.97 -11.02 8.54
N GLU A 9 31.03 -11.39 7.83
CA GLU A 9 31.31 -10.93 6.45
C GLU A 9 30.17 -11.27 5.47
N LYS A 10 29.65 -12.50 5.49
CA LYS A 10 28.54 -12.91 4.61
C LYS A 10 27.25 -12.15 4.90
N ILE A 11 27.01 -11.81 6.17
CA ILE A 11 25.85 -11.01 6.56
C ILE A 11 26.01 -9.58 6.05
N ARG A 12 27.22 -9.02 6.15
CA ARG A 12 27.52 -7.68 5.66
C ARG A 12 27.40 -7.60 4.13
N GLU A 13 27.94 -8.57 3.41
CA GLU A 13 27.81 -8.66 1.94
C GLU A 13 26.34 -8.77 1.49
N ARG A 14 25.51 -9.51 2.24
CA ARG A 14 24.06 -9.57 1.97
C ARG A 14 23.34 -8.25 2.24
N PHE A 15 23.79 -7.47 3.21
CA PHE A 15 23.18 -6.18 3.54
C PHE A 15 23.59 -5.10 2.53
N GLU A 16 24.84 -5.08 2.06
CA GLU A 16 25.30 -4.18 0.99
C GLU A 16 24.62 -4.50 -0.36
N GLU A 17 24.38 -5.78 -0.68
CA GLU A 17 23.59 -6.16 -1.86
C GLU A 17 22.14 -5.68 -1.79
N LEU A 18 21.54 -5.62 -0.60
CA LEU A 18 20.19 -5.09 -0.41
C LEU A 18 20.15 -3.56 -0.51
N ASP A 19 21.16 -2.86 0.02
CA ASP A 19 21.22 -1.40 -0.05
C ASP A 19 21.34 -0.91 -1.52
N ASN A 20 22.16 -1.60 -2.33
CA ASN A 20 22.27 -1.34 -3.78
C ASN A 20 20.99 -1.66 -4.59
N LEU A 21 20.03 -2.41 -4.04
CA LEU A 21 18.72 -2.61 -4.66
C LEU A 21 17.75 -1.45 -4.38
N PHE A 22 18.02 -0.65 -3.34
CA PHE A 22 17.20 0.49 -2.94
C PHE A 22 17.87 1.85 -3.18
N THR A 23 19.12 1.89 -3.65
CA THR A 23 19.70 3.13 -4.17
C THR A 23 18.85 3.62 -5.34
N PRO A 24 18.21 4.80 -5.24
CA PRO A 24 17.44 5.35 -6.34
C PRO A 24 18.43 5.67 -7.47
N ASN A 25 18.35 4.92 -8.56
CA ASN A 25 19.05 5.27 -9.78
C ASN A 25 18.49 6.61 -10.29
N GLU A 26 19.21 7.70 -10.02
CA GLU A 26 18.96 9.07 -10.53
C GLU A 26 19.17 9.20 -12.05
N HIS A 27 19.25 8.09 -12.80
CA HIS A 27 19.43 8.09 -14.25
C HIS A 27 18.59 6.99 -14.91
N ALA A 28 17.27 7.18 -14.91
CA ALA A 28 16.37 6.50 -15.83
C ALA A 28 15.34 7.50 -16.39
N ASN A 29 15.79 8.35 -17.32
CA ASN A 29 14.89 9.00 -18.30
C ASN A 29 14.41 7.98 -19.35
N ASN A 30 14.01 6.80 -18.89
CA ASN A 30 13.22 5.88 -19.69
C ASN A 30 11.81 6.01 -19.15
N PRO A 31 10.81 6.41 -19.96
CA PRO A 31 9.43 6.28 -19.53
C PRO A 31 9.22 4.79 -19.21
N ILE A 32 9.10 4.51 -17.91
CA ILE A 32 8.44 3.32 -17.41
C ILE A 32 7.18 3.19 -18.28
N PRO A 33 6.89 2.04 -18.92
CA PRO A 33 5.62 1.87 -19.59
C PRO A 33 4.54 2.19 -18.56
N ASP A 34 4.00 3.39 -18.74
CA ASP A 34 2.85 3.94 -18.06
C ASP A 34 1.71 2.98 -18.40
N ASP A 35 1.53 1.99 -17.54
CA ASP A 35 0.18 1.61 -17.15
C ASP A 35 -0.34 2.80 -16.32
N GLY A 36 -0.49 3.98 -16.94
CA GLY A 36 -1.67 4.34 -17.70
C GLY A 36 -2.81 4.73 -16.76
N ILE A 37 -2.61 4.62 -15.45
CA ILE A 37 -3.54 5.04 -14.41
C ILE A 37 -2.84 5.96 -13.41
N SER A 38 -1.89 6.77 -13.90
CA SER A 38 -1.75 8.16 -13.43
C SER A 38 -2.76 9.08 -14.12
N HIS A 39 -3.88 8.54 -14.61
CA HIS A 39 -5.09 9.33 -14.77
C HIS A 39 -5.43 9.87 -13.38
N GLN A 40 -5.04 11.12 -13.16
CA GLN A 40 -5.55 12.01 -12.15
C GLN A 40 -7.08 11.82 -12.12
N LEU A 41 -7.55 10.92 -11.24
CA LEU A 41 -8.95 10.55 -11.19
C LEU A 41 -9.72 11.84 -10.99
N SER A 42 -10.67 12.11 -11.87
CA SER A 42 -11.57 13.23 -11.68
C SER A 42 -12.17 13.12 -10.28
N PRO A 43 -12.41 14.25 -9.58
CA PRO A 43 -12.96 14.24 -8.23
C PRO A 43 -14.23 13.39 -8.13
N ASP A 44 -15.08 13.37 -9.18
CA ASP A 44 -16.22 12.47 -9.31
C ASP A 44 -15.88 10.97 -9.28
N GLN A 45 -14.81 10.56 -9.97
CA GLN A 45 -14.37 9.17 -9.93
C GLN A 45 -13.81 8.82 -8.57
N LEU A 46 -13.01 9.72 -7.98
CA LEU A 46 -12.46 9.52 -6.64
C LEU A 46 -13.58 9.39 -5.59
N GLU A 47 -14.62 10.22 -5.68
CA GLU A 47 -15.80 10.14 -4.82
C GLU A 47 -16.58 8.86 -5.06
N LYS A 48 -16.77 8.45 -6.32
CA LYS A 48 -17.42 7.17 -6.64
C LYS A 48 -16.65 5.98 -6.05
N ARG A 49 -15.31 6.02 -6.07
CA ARG A 49 -14.48 5.00 -5.41
C ARG A 49 -14.63 5.02 -3.90
N ARG A 50 -14.64 6.22 -3.31
CA ARG A 50 -14.84 6.42 -1.87
C ARG A 50 -16.18 5.83 -1.42
N VAL A 51 -17.27 6.15 -2.12
CA VAL A 51 -18.61 5.65 -1.81
C VAL A 51 -18.65 4.13 -1.92
N LYS A 52 -18.14 3.55 -3.02
CA LYS A 52 -18.04 2.09 -3.18
C LYS A 52 -17.25 1.43 -2.04
N LEU A 53 -16.15 2.05 -1.59
CA LEU A 53 -15.39 1.59 -0.44
C LEU A 53 -16.21 1.63 0.84
N MET A 54 -16.90 2.73 1.10
CA MET A 54 -17.76 2.85 2.28
C MET A 54 -18.85 1.78 2.29
N GLU A 55 -19.51 1.53 1.16
CA GLU A 55 -20.49 0.47 1.01
C GLU A 55 -19.90 -0.93 1.22
N LEU A 56 -18.73 -1.21 0.63
CA LEU A 56 -18.07 -2.50 0.79
C LEU A 56 -17.70 -2.75 2.25
N PHE A 57 -17.15 -1.75 2.94
CA PHE A 57 -16.75 -1.87 4.33
C PHE A 57 -17.97 -2.02 5.24
N ALA A 58 -19.04 -1.27 5.00
CA ALA A 58 -20.32 -1.44 5.69
C ALA A 58 -20.90 -2.85 5.50
N ALA A 59 -20.88 -3.39 4.28
CA ALA A 59 -21.30 -4.76 3.99
C ALA A 59 -20.45 -5.82 4.73
N ASN A 60 -19.18 -5.51 4.97
CA ASN A 60 -18.25 -6.37 5.72
C ASN A 60 -18.28 -6.12 7.24
N ARG A 61 -19.22 -5.29 7.75
CA ARG A 61 -19.32 -4.86 9.15
C ARG A 61 -18.02 -4.24 9.67
N VAL A 62 -17.38 -3.43 8.83
CA VAL A 62 -16.18 -2.67 9.17
C VAL A 62 -16.53 -1.19 9.15
N ASP A 63 -16.42 -0.54 10.30
CA ASP A 63 -16.64 0.89 10.41
C ASP A 63 -15.46 1.67 9.81
N LEU A 64 -15.78 2.57 8.89
CA LEU A 64 -14.86 3.54 8.32
C LEU A 64 -15.16 4.91 8.91
N THR A 65 -14.10 5.61 9.30
CA THR A 65 -14.15 7.00 9.75
C THR A 65 -13.43 7.88 8.75
N GLN A 66 -14.04 8.99 8.36
CA GLN A 66 -13.39 9.99 7.51
C GLN A 66 -12.54 10.93 8.36
N GLN A 67 -11.30 11.17 7.94
CA GLN A 67 -10.42 12.22 8.47
C GLN A 67 -10.43 13.47 7.58
N ASP A 68 -9.90 14.57 8.10
CA ASP A 68 -9.90 15.90 7.49
C ASP A 68 -9.29 15.94 6.07
N ASP A 69 -8.26 15.12 5.78
CA ASP A 69 -7.60 15.03 4.47
C ASP A 69 -8.31 14.09 3.47
N GLY A 70 -9.55 13.67 3.75
CA GLY A 70 -10.28 12.72 2.92
C GLY A 70 -9.77 11.28 3.03
N VAL A 71 -8.81 11.03 3.92
CA VAL A 71 -8.32 9.70 4.32
C VAL A 71 -9.43 8.95 5.06
N LEU A 72 -9.59 7.68 4.74
CA LEU A 72 -10.51 6.78 5.43
C LEU A 72 -9.73 5.94 6.45
N SER A 73 -10.13 5.97 7.71
CA SER A 73 -9.54 5.16 8.77
C SER A 73 -10.46 4.03 9.19
N VAL A 74 -9.90 2.84 9.39
CA VAL A 74 -10.56 1.67 9.94
C VAL A 74 -10.08 1.51 11.36
N ASN A 75 -10.97 1.70 12.34
CA ASN A 75 -10.66 1.54 13.77
C ASN A 75 -9.36 2.27 14.22
N SER A 76 -8.98 3.37 13.55
CA SER A 76 -7.73 4.11 13.76
C SER A 76 -6.42 3.29 13.66
N VAL A 77 -6.48 2.07 13.12
CA VAL A 77 -5.33 1.17 12.98
C VAL A 77 -4.87 1.01 11.53
N VAL A 78 -5.78 1.26 10.58
CA VAL A 78 -5.50 1.27 9.14
C VAL A 78 -6.07 2.55 8.56
N PHE A 79 -5.32 3.15 7.65
CA PHE A 79 -5.60 4.40 6.96
C PHE A 79 -5.53 4.13 5.46
N ILE A 80 -6.50 4.64 4.71
CA ILE A 80 -6.64 4.48 3.27
C ILE A 80 -6.66 5.88 2.68
N SER A 81 -5.55 6.27 2.08
CA SER A 81 -5.43 7.57 1.45
C SER A 81 -5.98 7.53 0.02
N PRO A 82 -6.50 8.65 -0.51
CA PRO A 82 -6.77 8.77 -1.95
C PRO A 82 -5.49 8.42 -2.74
N PRO A 83 -5.59 7.71 -3.90
CA PRO A 83 -6.78 7.36 -4.69
C PRO A 83 -7.55 6.12 -4.22
N TYR A 84 -7.42 5.74 -2.95
CA TYR A 84 -8.07 4.61 -2.30
C TYR A 84 -7.74 3.26 -2.93
N THR A 85 -6.46 3.08 -3.26
CA THR A 85 -5.91 1.84 -3.80
C THR A 85 -5.23 1.03 -2.71
N VAL A 86 -5.02 -0.26 -2.99
CA VAL A 86 -4.32 -1.21 -2.08
C VAL A 86 -2.91 -0.76 -1.71
N ASN A 87 -2.25 0.00 -2.60
CA ASN A 87 -0.92 0.56 -2.40
C ASN A 87 -0.94 1.78 -1.46
N HIS A 88 -2.09 2.45 -1.35
CA HIS A 88 -2.31 3.62 -0.48
C HIS A 88 -2.99 3.23 0.85
N CYS A 89 -3.02 1.93 1.19
CA CYS A 89 -3.41 1.47 2.51
C CYS A 89 -2.17 1.36 3.42
N THR A 90 -2.18 2.10 4.52
CA THR A 90 -1.13 2.11 5.55
C THR A 90 -1.72 1.71 6.90
N GLY A 91 -0.99 0.96 7.72
CA GLY A 91 -1.46 0.63 9.05
C GLY A 91 -0.41 -0.13 9.85
N SER A 92 -0.44 0.06 11.17
CA SER A 92 0.52 -0.56 12.08
C SER A 92 0.22 -2.04 12.34
N ASN A 93 -1.05 -2.45 12.13
CA ASN A 93 -1.46 -3.84 12.29
C ASN A 93 -1.52 -4.55 10.93
N VAL A 94 -0.49 -5.36 10.64
CA VAL A 94 -0.36 -6.07 9.35
C VAL A 94 -1.51 -7.03 9.06
N VAL A 95 -2.13 -7.62 10.08
CA VAL A 95 -3.25 -8.55 9.92
C VAL A 95 -4.50 -7.80 9.45
N VAL A 96 -4.83 -6.69 10.13
CA VAL A 96 -5.96 -5.83 9.75
C VAL A 96 -5.70 -5.20 8.39
N LEU A 97 -4.49 -4.70 8.15
CA LEU A 97 -4.08 -4.10 6.88
C LEU A 97 -4.26 -5.07 5.72
N ASN A 98 -3.86 -6.34 5.86
CA ASN A 98 -4.02 -7.33 4.80
C ASN A 98 -5.50 -7.62 4.51
N ARG A 99 -6.35 -7.64 5.54
CA ARG A 99 -7.80 -7.79 5.37
C ARG A 99 -8.40 -6.59 4.63
N VAL A 100 -8.05 -5.37 5.03
CA VAL A 100 -8.45 -4.12 4.36
C VAL A 100 -8.00 -4.13 2.91
N LYS A 101 -6.75 -4.49 2.62
CA LYS A 101 -6.23 -4.60 1.26
C LYS A 101 -7.03 -5.63 0.44
N ASN A 102 -7.38 -6.78 1.01
CA ASN A 102 -8.22 -7.76 0.33
C ASN A 102 -9.64 -7.24 0.04
N LEU A 103 -10.22 -6.46 0.94
CA LEU A 103 -11.50 -5.77 0.68
C LEU A 103 -11.35 -4.79 -0.49
N VAL A 104 -10.34 -3.92 -0.44
CA VAL A 104 -10.09 -2.92 -1.49
C VAL A 104 -9.83 -3.58 -2.85
N ARG A 105 -9.13 -4.73 -2.90
CA ARG A 105 -8.94 -5.53 -4.13
C ARG A 105 -10.25 -6.07 -4.72
N GLY A 106 -11.27 -6.30 -3.89
CA GLY A 106 -12.58 -6.77 -4.34
C GLY A 106 -13.40 -5.70 -5.06
N ILE A 107 -12.94 -4.45 -5.04
CA ILE A 107 -13.56 -3.36 -5.79
C ILE A 107 -12.89 -3.34 -7.15
N ASP A 108 -13.50 -4.06 -8.09
CA ASP A 108 -13.19 -3.95 -9.51
C ASP A 108 -13.53 -2.51 -9.95
N PHE A 109 -12.51 -1.79 -10.44
CA PHE A 109 -12.62 -0.40 -10.87
C PHE A 109 -12.48 -0.27 -12.37
#